data_AF-K1GKH0-F1
#
_entry.id   AF-K1GKH0-F1
#
_cell.length_a   1.000
_cell.length_b   1.000
_cell.length_c   1.000
_cell.angle_alpha   90.00
_cell.angle_beta   90.00
_cell.angle_gamma   90.00
#
_symmetry.space_group_name_H-M   'P 1'
#
loop_
_entity.id
_entity.type
_entity.pdbx_description
1 polymer ?
#
loop_
_entity_poly.entity_id
_entity_poly.type
_entity_poly.pdbx_seq_one_letter_code
_entity_poly.pdbx_strand_id
1 'polypeptide(L)' 'MVNLIPYNEVEGVEHKRPSMKKIDRFYNYLKNVRKVNVTLRQEKGSDIDGACGQLRQRNKKGDN' A
#
# COMPACT_ATOMS: atom_id res chain seq x y z
N MET A 1 -15.80 -7.02 3.33
CA MET A 1 -14.53 -6.29 3.49
C MET A 1 -13.41 -7.24 3.10
N VAL A 2 -12.41 -6.78 2.34
CA VAL A 2 -11.29 -7.61 1.85
C VAL A 2 -9.98 -7.02 2.36
N ASN A 3 -9.11 -7.87 2.91
CA ASN A 3 -7.75 -7.45 3.28
C ASN A 3 -6.74 -8.03 2.28
N LEU A 4 -6.12 -7.16 1.51
CA LEU A 4 -5.07 -7.49 0.57
C LEU A 4 -3.74 -7.54 1.32
N ILE A 5 -3.11 -8.71 1.34
CA ILE A 5 -1.80 -8.94 1.95
C ILE A 5 -0.84 -9.36 0.82
N PRO A 6 0.16 -8.54 0.48
CA PRO A 6 1.20 -8.95 -0.45
C PRO A 6 1.88 -10.23 0.01
N TYR A 7 2.19 -11.12 -0.93
CA TYR A 7 2.93 -12.33 -0.62
C TYR A 7 4.32 -11.98 -0.08
N ASN A 8 4.74 -12.67 0.98
CA ASN A 8 6.09 -12.60 1.50
C ASN A 8 6.88 -13.74 0.87
N GLU A 9 8.00 -13.41 0.23
CA GLU A 9 8.84 -14.43 -0.41
C GLU A 9 9.41 -15.37 0.66
N VAL A 10 9.42 -16.66 0.34
CA VAL A 10 10.00 -17.71 1.17
C VAL A 10 10.96 -18.48 0.29
N GLU A 11 12.17 -18.74 0.79
CA GLU A 11 13.16 -19.55 0.08
C GLU A 11 12.63 -20.95 -0.22
N GLY A 12 12.90 -21.47 -1.41
CA GLY A 12 12.48 -22.82 -1.82
C GLY A 12 11.08 -22.94 -2.44
N VAL A 13 10.38 -21.82 -2.66
CA VAL A 13 9.07 -21.80 -3.34
C VAL A 13 9.17 -20.99 -4.63
N GLU A 14 8.54 -21.44 -5.71
CA GLU A 14 8.57 -20.73 -7.02
C GLU A 14 7.77 -19.41 -7.03
N HIS A 15 6.96 -19.17 -6.00
CA HIS A 15 6.13 -17.98 -5.89
C HIS A 15 6.97 -16.77 -5.46
N LYS A 16 6.84 -15.70 -6.24
CA LYS A 16 7.51 -14.42 -6.01
C LYS A 16 6.51 -13.37 -5.55
N ARG A 17 7.00 -12.41 -4.77
CA ARG A 17 6.22 -11.25 -4.37
C ARG A 17 5.87 -10.44 -5.62
N PRO A 18 4.59 -10.10 -5.84
CA PRO A 18 4.22 -9.20 -6.92
C PRO A 18 4.87 -7.83 -6.73
N SER A 19 5.26 -7.17 -7.81
CA SER A 19 5.76 -5.80 -7.72
C SER A 19 4.69 -4.85 -7.14
N MET A 20 5.13 -3.77 -6.47
CA MET A 20 4.20 -2.79 -5.90
C MET A 20 3.20 -2.26 -6.92
N LYS A 21 3.63 -1.99 -8.16
CA LYS A 21 2.74 -1.57 -9.25
C LYS A 21 1.61 -2.57 -9.55
N LYS A 22 1.85 -3.88 -9.43
CA LYS A 22 0.80 -4.90 -9.61
C LYS A 22 -0.16 -4.91 -8.44
N ILE A 23 0.37 -4.80 -7.21
CA ILE A 23 -0.43 -4.73 -5.97
C ILE A 23 -1.35 -3.52 -6.01
N ASP A 24 -0.82 -2.35 -6.34
CA ASP A 24 -1.58 -1.09 -6.41
C ASP A 24 -2.65 -1.14 -7.49
N ARG A 25 -2.33 -1.71 -8.66
CA ARG A 25 -3.32 -1.88 -9.73
C ARG A 25 -4.49 -2.74 -9.27
N PHE A 26 -4.21 -3.85 -8.58
CA PHE A 26 -5.24 -4.75 -8.10
C PHE A 26 -6.07 -4.13 -6.98
N TYR A 27 -5.42 -3.45 -6.03
CA TYR A 27 -6.09 -2.68 -4.99
C TYR A 27 -7.04 -1.63 -5.58
N ASN A 28 -6.56 -0.83 -6.54
CA ASN A 28 -7.36 0.20 -7.20
C ASN A 28 -8.51 -0.39 -8.03
N TYR A 29 -8.30 -1.55 -8.67
CA TYR A 29 -9.37 -2.26 -9.35
C TYR A 29 -10.49 -2.67 -8.40
N LEU A 30 -10.13 -3.29 -7.27
CA LEU A 30 -11.10 -3.70 -6.24
C LEU A 30 -11.86 -2.49 -5.66
N LYS A 31 -11.13 -1.43 -5.30
CA LYS A 31 -11.69 -0.23 -4.69
C LYS A 31 -12.54 0.61 -5.66
N ASN A 32 -11.99 0.94 -6.82
CA ASN A 32 -12.55 1.98 -7.69
C ASN A 32 -13.50 1.42 -8.74
N VAL A 33 -13.21 0.23 -9.27
CA VAL A 33 -14.02 -0.41 -10.32
C VAL A 33 -15.07 -1.31 -9.71
N ARG A 34 -14.66 -2.21 -8.81
CA ARG A 34 -15.57 -3.18 -8.19
C ARG A 34 -16.31 -2.65 -6.97
N LYS A 35 -15.94 -1.45 -6.48
CA LYS A 35 -16.52 -0.81 -5.29
C LYS A 35 -16.48 -1.70 -4.04
N VAL A 36 -15.46 -2.55 -3.93
CA VAL A 36 -15.24 -3.41 -2.77
C VAL A 36 -14.54 -2.59 -1.68
N ASN A 37 -15.02 -2.72 -0.44
CA ASN A 37 -14.30 -2.19 0.72
C ASN A 37 -13.05 -3.06 0.97
N VAL A 38 -11.90 -2.54 0.52
CA VAL A 38 -10.60 -3.23 0.55
C VAL A 38 -9.57 -2.43 1.34
N THR A 39 -8.75 -3.12 2.13
CA THR A 39 -7.57 -2.57 2.81
C THR A 39 -6.32 -3.25 2.27
N LEU A 40 -5.21 -2.52 2.15
CA LEU A 40 -3.90 -3.08 1.81
C LEU A 40 -3.02 -3.07 3.07
N ARG A 41 -2.58 -4.25 3.52
CA ARG A 41 -1.61 -4.35 4.62
C ARG A 41 -0.21 -4.11 4.05
N GLN A 42 0.34 -2.93 4.34
CA GLN A 42 1.75 -2.65 4.08
C GLN A 42 2.61 -3.22 5.22
N GLU A 43 3.76 -3.80 4.88
CA GLU A 43 4.79 -4.11 5.86
C GLU A 43 5.45 -2.79 6.28
N LYS A 44 5.66 -2.61 7.59
CA LYS A 44 6.33 -1.42 8.13
C LYS A 44 7.76 -1.38 7.59
N GLY A 45 8.03 -0.60 6.54
CA GLY A 45 9.43 -0.30 6.15
C GLY A 45 9.74 -0.08 4.68
N SER A 46 8.79 -0.15 3.74
CA SER A 46 9.15 0.07 2.33
C SER A 46 8.05 0.81 1.58
N ASP A 47 8.42 2.03 1.17
CA ASP A 47 7.79 2.86 0.13
C ASP A 47 6.45 3.49 0.49
N ILE A 48 6.56 4.49 1.36
CA ILE A 48 5.57 5.54 1.57
C ILE A 48 5.66 6.53 0.40
N ASP A 49 5.10 6.19 -0.77
CA ASP A 49 4.98 7.17 -1.86
C ASP A 49 3.73 6.96 -2.74
N GLY A 50 2.60 6.65 -2.09
CA GLY A 50 1.32 6.45 -2.76
C GLY A 50 0.07 6.86 -1.98
N ALA A 51 0.22 7.51 -0.81
CA ALA A 51 -0.91 8.08 -0.10
C ALA A 51 -1.23 9.46 -0.68
N CYS A 52 -2.22 9.52 -1.57
CA CYS A 52 -2.92 10.76 -1.90
C CYS A 52 -3.52 11.29 -0.58
N GLY A 53 -2.79 12.20 0.05
CA GLY A 53 -3.00 12.65 1.43
C GLY A 53 -1.84 13.47 2.01
N GLN A 54 -1.11 14.24 1.18
CA GLN A 54 -0.15 15.26 1.63
C GLN A 54 -0.85 16.49 2.25
N LEU A 55 -1.83 16.31 3.13
CA LEU A 55 -2.46 17.42 3.85
C LEU A 55 -2.71 17.06 5.30
N ARG A 56 -1.63 17.03 6.10
CA ARG A 56 -1.76 17.39 7.52
C ARG A 56 -0.54 18.15 8.01
N GLN A 57 -0.68 19.47 7.85
CA GLN A 57 -0.10 20.54 8.67
C GLN A 57 1.42 20.72 8.62
N ARG A 58 1.84 21.61 7.73
CA ARG A 58 2.72 22.72 8.13
C ARG A 58 2.13 23.36 9.38
N ASN A 59 2.75 23.19 10.54
CA ASN A 59 2.56 24.10 11.66
C ASN A 59 3.84 24.17 12.49
N LYS A 60 4.44 25.38 12.45
CA LYS A 60 5.52 25.94 13.30
C LYS A 60 6.91 25.32 13.03
N LYS A 61 7.89 25.98 12.41
CA LYS A 61 8.46 27.32 12.72
C LYS A 61 8.40 27.61 14.23
N GLY A 62 9.45 27.19 14.92
CA GLY A 62 9.70 27.45 16.33
C GLY A 62 11.12 27.00 16.67
N ASP A 63 12.06 27.93 16.49
CA ASP A 63 13.23 28.20 17.32
C ASP A 63 14.17 27.05 17.72
N ASN A 64 15.35 27.02 17.08
CA ASN A 64 16.57 27.54 17.69
C ASN A 64 17.62 27.84 16.60
#